data_AF-A0A850LS09-F1
#
_entry.id   AF-A0A850LS09-F1
#
_cell.length_a   1.000
_cell.length_b   1.000
_cell.length_c   1.000
_cell.angle_alpha   90.00
_cell.angle_beta   90.00
_cell.angle_gamma   90.00
#
_symmetry.space_group_name_H-M   'P 1'
#
loop_
_entity.id
_entity.type
_entity.pdbx_description
1 polymer ?
#
loop_
_entity_poly.entity_id
_entity_poly.type
_entity_poly.pdbx_seq_one_letter_code
_entity_poly.pdbx_strand_id
1 'polypeptide(L)'
;MPIYFLYAEIHYKLFGVFSLLWRKLPEIIADVPFRVEPKTHIPVFCIIKDADIFPIKLNRVDIEVIYPDHHVEKLIFPFSGLRIAEKFWGKIFYIKPKNGFSGLLKINVYFSISYSNKDYYFKNDNYKKIEHRPFGVYVSKEIFPSFDNCIYGDIHYHSNFTSDVAEFGAPLEIAKQAAAAMGLDFFVSADHSYDFEYINNRSQHNFQSNNKWEQAKKTAEKINKQIPSYNGKKVIVFQGEEVSCGNSKNKNIHLILFNYEKFVHGSGDNALVWFKNKPDNDLKSILMEVSDSAVAFAAHPEVKNSLLEKLFLRRSKWTDNDYMHKNLDGFQILNGALDSSFFRGVKKWKEILLKGEKKFVVAGSDAHGNFNCYRQIGIPSISMNENKFHIFGNVRTGVYVNGNLSEKSIISGLKKGSYFITNGPAVRFFVKNEKNEKAESGESIRGKNFYLSLEVRSNSEFGKIKNAKIHLGDLNIRKEFNFKCFDDICEYSLKEEVKLFPSSDNFYIRISASAVRSGKRYMCLTNPIWMKRGE
;
A
#
# COMPACT_ATOMS: atom_id res chain seq x y z
N MET A 1 22.19 -6.52 4.87
CA MET A 1 20.94 -6.84 5.60
C MET A 1 20.07 -5.62 5.52
N PRO A 2 18.84 -5.66 4.96
CA PRO A 2 18.01 -4.48 4.94
C PRO A 2 17.51 -4.24 6.36
N ILE A 3 17.89 -3.09 6.92
CA ILE A 3 17.08 -2.38 7.91
C ILE A 3 15.87 -1.90 7.09
N TYR A 4 14.68 -2.38 7.40
CA TYR A 4 13.48 -2.01 6.65
C TYR A 4 12.89 -0.72 7.20
N PHE A 5 12.36 0.08 6.26
CA PHE A 5 11.55 1.29 6.44
C PHE A 5 12.34 2.47 7.00
N LEU A 6 12.80 3.37 6.12
CA LEU A 6 13.36 4.65 6.53
C LEU A 6 13.32 5.68 5.39
N TYR A 7 12.26 6.47 5.18
CA TYR A 7 12.40 7.65 4.29
C TYR A 7 13.54 8.55 4.75
N ALA A 8 14.27 9.15 3.81
CA ALA A 8 15.54 9.75 4.18
C ALA A 8 15.40 11.09 4.87
N GLU A 9 15.37 11.06 6.20
CA GLU A 9 15.57 12.23 7.04
C GLU A 9 17.06 12.64 6.98
N ILE A 10 17.41 13.52 6.04
CA ILE A 10 18.80 13.96 5.83
C ILE A 10 19.25 14.94 6.91
N HIS A 11 18.38 15.32 7.84
CA HIS A 11 18.71 16.24 8.91
C HIS A 11 19.16 15.54 10.20
N TYR A 12 18.99 14.22 10.30
CA TYR A 12 19.42 13.46 11.47
C TYR A 12 20.94 13.19 11.49
N LYS A 13 21.54 13.29 12.68
CA LYS A 13 22.94 12.95 12.95
C LYS A 13 22.99 11.91 14.06
N LEU A 14 23.51 10.72 13.76
CA LEU A 14 23.72 9.69 14.77
C LEU A 14 24.69 10.20 15.85
N PHE A 15 24.29 10.09 17.11
CA PHE A 15 25.00 10.62 18.28
C PHE A 15 25.34 12.12 18.20
N GLY A 16 24.62 12.88 17.37
CA GLY A 16 24.83 14.32 17.19
C GLY A 16 26.08 14.71 16.39
N VAL A 17 26.95 13.76 16.03
CA VAL A 17 28.28 14.08 15.46
C VAL A 17 28.49 13.61 14.01
N PHE A 18 27.84 12.55 13.54
CA PHE A 18 28.17 11.97 12.23
C PHE A 18 26.97 11.58 11.36
N SER A 19 26.97 12.10 10.12
CA SER A 19 26.10 11.64 9.03
C SER A 19 26.67 12.04 7.67
N LEU A 20 26.93 11.04 6.81
CA LEU A 20 27.36 11.21 5.42
C LEU A 20 26.21 11.65 4.51
N LEU A 21 24.97 11.50 4.99
CA LEU A 21 23.76 11.92 4.29
C LEU A 21 23.41 13.38 4.60
N TRP A 22 23.95 13.94 5.70
CA TRP A 22 23.56 15.26 6.19
C TRP A 22 23.82 16.40 5.20
N ARG A 23 22.87 17.35 5.16
CA ARG A 23 22.93 18.58 4.38
C ARG A 23 22.35 19.75 5.17
N LYS A 24 22.87 20.95 4.86
CA LYS A 24 22.34 22.23 5.35
C LYS A 24 21.41 22.85 4.30
N LEU A 25 20.41 22.09 3.85
CA LEU A 25 19.41 22.45 2.84
C LEU A 25 18.13 21.69 3.18
N PRO A 26 16.95 22.22 2.84
CA PRO A 26 15.71 21.46 3.02
C PRO A 26 15.73 20.22 2.12
N GLU A 27 14.89 19.24 2.41
CA GLU A 27 14.68 18.09 1.54
C GLU A 27 13.92 18.55 0.31
N ILE A 28 14.49 18.36 -0.87
CA ILE A 28 13.89 18.73 -2.14
C ILE A 28 13.67 17.44 -2.90
N ILE A 29 12.42 17.14 -3.22
CA ILE A 29 12.00 15.85 -3.77
C ILE A 29 10.98 16.09 -4.87
N ALA A 30 11.19 15.45 -6.00
CA ALA A 30 10.17 15.20 -6.99
C ALA A 30 9.82 13.72 -7.01
N ASP A 31 8.57 13.43 -7.33
CA ASP A 31 8.14 12.08 -7.69
C ASP A 31 6.94 12.17 -8.65
N VAL A 32 6.56 11.04 -9.22
CA VAL A 32 5.46 10.89 -10.18
C VAL A 32 4.77 9.55 -9.92
N PRO A 33 3.53 9.31 -10.35
CA PRO A 33 2.97 7.96 -10.26
C PRO A 33 3.71 7.00 -11.21
N PHE A 34 3.82 5.71 -10.86
CA PHE A 34 4.42 4.70 -11.75
C PHE A 34 3.57 4.39 -13.00
N ARG A 35 2.27 4.68 -12.94
CA ARG A 35 1.32 4.56 -14.05
C ARG A 35 0.30 5.68 -14.01
N VAL A 36 -0.34 5.93 -15.15
CA VAL A 36 -1.55 6.77 -15.19
C VAL A 36 -2.66 6.09 -16.00
N GLU A 37 -3.90 6.29 -15.56
CA GLU A 37 -5.11 5.85 -16.25
C GLU A 37 -5.23 6.51 -17.65
N PRO A 38 -5.95 5.90 -18.60
CA PRO A 38 -6.09 6.44 -19.95
C PRO A 38 -6.64 7.86 -19.95
N LYS A 39 -6.13 8.69 -20.86
CA LYS A 39 -6.56 10.09 -21.06
C LYS A 39 -6.41 10.99 -19.82
N THR A 40 -5.61 10.59 -18.84
CA THR A 40 -5.26 11.43 -17.69
C THR A 40 -3.91 12.12 -17.92
N HIS A 41 -3.72 13.32 -17.40
CA HIS A 41 -2.37 13.92 -17.36
C HIS A 41 -1.48 13.12 -16.39
N ILE A 42 -0.18 13.37 -16.42
CA ILE A 42 0.77 12.84 -15.44
C ILE A 42 0.97 13.91 -14.38
N PRO A 43 0.52 13.70 -13.13
CA PRO A 43 0.88 14.60 -12.04
C PRO A 43 2.36 14.40 -11.69
N VAL A 44 3.10 15.51 -11.66
CA VAL A 44 4.47 15.59 -11.18
C VAL A 44 4.45 16.32 -9.86
N PHE A 45 4.83 15.62 -8.80
CA PHE A 45 4.83 16.11 -7.44
C PHE A 45 6.18 16.74 -7.14
N CYS A 46 6.18 17.92 -6.55
CA CYS A 46 7.36 18.61 -6.07
C CYS A 46 7.12 18.96 -4.60
N ILE A 47 7.94 18.41 -3.72
CA ILE A 47 7.85 18.56 -2.27
C ILE A 47 9.16 19.17 -1.78
N ILE A 48 9.03 20.20 -0.95
CA ILE A 48 10.16 20.82 -0.24
C ILE A 48 9.84 20.78 1.25
N LYS A 49 10.61 19.99 2.01
CA LYS A 49 10.38 19.71 3.43
C LYS A 49 11.51 20.31 4.29
N ASP A 50 11.14 20.75 5.48
CA ASP A 50 11.98 21.40 6.50
C ASP A 50 12.61 22.73 6.03
N ALA A 51 11.91 23.47 5.16
CA ALA A 51 12.34 24.81 4.75
C ALA A 51 12.08 25.88 5.83
N ASP A 52 11.32 25.58 6.87
CA ASP A 52 11.27 26.36 8.11
C ASP A 52 12.63 26.36 8.84
N ILE A 53 13.41 25.28 8.71
CA ILE A 53 14.76 25.16 9.29
C ILE A 53 15.82 25.68 8.32
N PHE A 54 15.69 25.34 7.04
CA PHE A 54 16.61 25.79 5.98
C PHE A 54 15.85 26.55 4.89
N PRO A 55 15.47 27.83 5.12
CA PRO A 55 14.74 28.60 4.13
C PRO A 55 15.52 28.78 2.84
N ILE A 56 14.84 28.64 1.70
CA ILE A 56 15.42 28.79 0.36
C ILE A 56 14.60 29.75 -0.49
N LYS A 57 15.17 30.17 -1.62
CA LYS A 57 14.42 30.76 -2.73
C LYS A 57 14.32 29.73 -3.86
N LEU A 58 13.11 29.42 -4.31
CA LEU A 58 12.87 28.61 -5.49
C LEU A 58 12.86 29.51 -6.72
N ASN A 59 13.81 29.27 -7.64
CA ASN A 59 13.96 30.08 -8.85
C ASN A 59 13.17 29.48 -10.00
N ARG A 60 13.27 28.17 -10.19
CA ARG A 60 12.70 27.47 -11.35
C ARG A 60 12.54 25.98 -11.08
N VAL A 61 11.52 25.37 -11.71
CA VAL A 61 11.38 23.93 -11.85
C VAL A 61 11.31 23.59 -13.34
N ASP A 62 12.16 22.68 -13.81
CA ASP A 62 12.12 22.18 -15.19
C ASP A 62 11.66 20.72 -15.17
N ILE A 63 10.78 20.33 -16.10
CA ILE A 63 10.32 18.95 -16.26
C ILE A 63 10.70 18.48 -17.67
N GLU A 64 11.44 17.38 -17.74
CA GLU A 64 11.78 16.71 -19.01
C GLU A 64 10.97 15.42 -19.13
N VAL A 65 10.21 15.30 -20.22
CA VAL A 65 9.47 14.10 -20.61
C VAL A 65 10.21 13.44 -21.77
N ILE A 66 10.66 12.21 -21.57
CA ILE A 66 11.49 11.46 -22.53
C ILE A 66 10.67 10.29 -23.05
N TYR A 67 10.34 10.33 -24.34
CA TYR A 67 9.56 9.31 -25.03
C TYR A 67 10.45 8.15 -25.54
N PRO A 68 9.86 6.98 -25.87
CA PRO A 68 10.62 5.82 -26.37
C PRO A 68 11.43 6.07 -27.64
N ASP A 69 10.98 7.00 -28.48
CA ASP A 69 11.65 7.45 -29.72
C ASP A 69 12.80 8.43 -29.45
N HIS A 70 13.21 8.58 -28.18
CA HIS A 70 14.20 9.54 -27.70
C HIS A 70 13.83 11.01 -27.85
N HIS A 71 12.59 11.32 -28.25
CA HIS A 71 12.10 12.69 -28.22
C HIS A 71 12.02 13.19 -26.77
N VAL A 72 12.53 14.40 -26.53
CA VAL A 72 12.49 15.06 -25.23
C VAL A 72 11.63 16.31 -25.32
N GLU A 73 10.58 16.37 -24.52
CA GLU A 73 9.77 17.56 -24.30
C GLU A 73 10.19 18.21 -22.98
N LYS A 74 10.50 19.51 -23.02
CA LYS A 74 10.96 20.26 -21.84
C LYS A 74 9.95 21.35 -21.48
N LEU A 75 9.53 21.33 -20.23
CA LEU A 75 8.59 22.29 -19.64
C LEU A 75 9.31 23.08 -18.55
N ILE A 76 9.16 24.40 -18.55
CA ILE A 76 9.89 25.29 -17.64
C ILE A 76 8.89 26.11 -16.83
N PHE A 77 9.02 26.06 -15.51
CA PHE A 77 8.15 26.74 -14.56
C PHE A 77 8.95 27.74 -13.73
N PRO A 78 8.95 29.04 -14.08
CA PRO A 78 9.65 30.06 -13.32
C PRO A 78 8.90 30.39 -12.02
N PHE A 79 9.66 30.56 -10.94
CA PHE A 79 9.17 30.98 -9.62
C PHE A 79 9.78 32.31 -9.16
N SER A 80 10.73 32.85 -9.91
CA SER A 80 11.31 34.20 -9.70
C SER A 80 11.81 34.45 -8.27
N GLY A 81 12.38 33.42 -7.63
CA GLY A 81 12.94 33.51 -6.29
C GLY A 81 11.90 33.43 -5.17
N LEU A 82 10.80 32.71 -5.38
CA LEU A 82 9.78 32.44 -4.37
C LEU A 82 10.43 31.94 -3.08
N ARG A 83 10.26 32.69 -1.98
CA ARG A 83 10.77 32.29 -0.68
C ARG A 83 9.92 31.15 -0.13
N ILE A 84 10.56 30.02 0.17
CA ILE A 84 9.95 28.87 0.84
C ILE A 84 10.57 28.79 2.24
N ALA A 85 9.71 28.88 3.26
CA ALA A 85 10.09 28.93 4.67
C ALA A 85 9.13 28.14 5.58
N GLU A 86 8.33 27.26 5.00
CA GLU A 86 7.38 26.40 5.71
C GLU A 86 7.93 24.98 5.87
N LYS A 87 7.40 24.22 6.83
CA LYS A 87 7.84 22.84 7.08
C LYS A 87 7.56 21.92 5.89
N PHE A 88 6.45 22.11 5.19
CA PHE A 88 6.09 21.34 4.00
C PHE A 88 5.50 22.25 2.94
N TRP A 89 6.24 22.44 1.84
CA TRP A 89 5.72 23.05 0.63
C TRP A 89 5.49 21.97 -0.42
N GLY A 90 4.33 22.00 -1.08
CA GLY A 90 3.95 21.04 -2.11
C GLY A 90 3.38 21.71 -3.34
N LYS A 91 3.82 21.29 -4.53
CA LYS A 91 3.26 21.72 -5.82
C LYS A 91 3.08 20.53 -6.74
N ILE A 92 1.99 20.53 -7.49
CA ILE A 92 1.68 19.51 -8.50
C ILE A 92 1.64 20.18 -9.88
N PHE A 93 2.40 19.64 -10.82
CA PHE A 93 2.35 20.01 -12.23
C PHE A 93 1.65 18.90 -13.01
N TYR A 94 0.74 19.25 -13.90
CA TYR A 94 0.01 18.26 -14.70
C TYR A 94 0.53 18.25 -16.13
N ILE A 95 1.18 17.16 -16.49
CA ILE A 95 1.84 16.99 -17.79
C ILE A 95 0.92 16.20 -18.71
N LYS A 96 0.48 16.80 -19.82
CA LYS A 96 -0.33 16.11 -20.81
C LYS A 96 0.58 15.28 -21.74
N PRO A 97 0.47 13.94 -21.78
CA PRO A 97 1.21 13.15 -22.76
C PRO A 97 0.78 13.52 -24.18
N LYS A 98 1.65 13.29 -25.18
CA LYS A 98 1.31 13.41 -26.61
C LYS A 98 -0.02 12.70 -26.90
N ASN A 99 -0.87 13.35 -27.72
CA ASN A 99 -2.18 12.81 -28.08
C ASN A 99 -2.04 11.38 -28.64
N GLY A 100 -2.82 10.44 -28.10
CA GLY A 100 -2.80 9.04 -28.51
C GLY A 100 -1.62 8.21 -27.99
N PHE A 101 -0.68 8.79 -27.24
CA PHE A 101 0.43 8.05 -26.67
C PHE A 101 -0.04 7.08 -25.58
N SER A 102 0.46 5.84 -25.65
CA SER A 102 0.38 4.85 -24.59
C SER A 102 1.68 4.07 -24.54
N GLY A 103 2.17 3.77 -23.35
CA GLY A 103 3.45 3.10 -23.16
C GLY A 103 4.28 3.70 -22.03
N LEU A 104 5.49 3.19 -21.87
CA LEU A 104 6.44 3.70 -20.88
C LEU A 104 7.12 4.96 -21.41
N LEU A 105 7.09 6.03 -20.64
CA LEU A 105 7.95 7.20 -20.83
C LEU A 105 8.82 7.43 -19.58
N LYS A 106 9.83 8.28 -19.69
CA LYS A 106 10.65 8.67 -18.54
C LYS A 106 10.45 10.15 -18.21
N ILE A 107 10.53 10.51 -16.93
CA ILE A 107 10.45 11.89 -16.45
C ILE A 107 11.67 12.22 -15.60
N ASN A 108 12.27 13.38 -15.83
CA ASN A 108 13.18 14.03 -14.89
C ASN A 108 12.60 15.38 -14.46
N VAL A 109 12.87 15.76 -13.22
CA VAL A 109 12.53 17.07 -12.67
C VAL A 109 13.81 17.74 -12.22
N TYR A 110 13.99 19.02 -12.52
CA TYR A 110 15.15 19.79 -12.11
C TYR A 110 14.70 20.99 -11.28
N PHE A 111 15.31 21.15 -10.11
CA PHE A 111 15.08 22.28 -9.24
C PHE A 111 16.26 23.24 -9.34
N SER A 112 15.97 24.51 -9.59
CA SER A 112 16.93 25.61 -9.43
C SER A 112 16.52 26.42 -8.20
N ILE A 113 17.42 26.48 -7.22
CA ILE A 113 17.17 27.15 -5.93
C ILE A 113 18.36 28.02 -5.53
N SER A 114 18.12 29.06 -4.73
CA SER A 114 19.17 29.84 -4.08
C SER A 114 19.13 29.64 -2.56
N TYR A 115 20.29 29.41 -1.96
CA TYR A 115 20.49 29.30 -0.52
C TYR A 115 21.79 30.00 -0.11
N SER A 116 21.73 30.89 0.88
CA SER A 116 22.88 31.67 1.36
C SER A 116 23.72 32.30 0.23
N ASN A 117 23.05 32.96 -0.73
CA ASN A 117 23.65 33.62 -1.91
C ASN A 117 24.39 32.69 -2.88
N LYS A 118 24.15 31.37 -2.82
CA LYS A 118 24.63 30.39 -3.79
C LYS A 118 23.45 29.72 -4.49
N ASP A 119 23.61 29.47 -5.78
CA ASP A 119 22.64 28.73 -6.56
C ASP A 119 22.97 27.24 -6.57
N TYR A 120 21.93 26.42 -6.48
CA TYR A 120 22.00 24.97 -6.53
C TYR A 120 21.04 24.44 -7.59
N TYR A 121 21.46 23.34 -8.22
CA TYR A 121 20.69 22.61 -9.21
C TYR A 121 20.58 21.16 -8.79
N PHE A 122 19.35 20.65 -8.65
CA PHE A 122 19.08 19.27 -8.24
C PHE A 122 18.25 18.55 -9.27
N LYS A 123 18.61 17.30 -9.57
CA LYS A 123 17.84 16.42 -10.46
C LYS A 123 17.07 15.42 -9.62
N ASN A 124 15.76 15.43 -9.75
CA ASN A 124 14.76 14.61 -9.06
C ASN A 124 14.73 14.81 -7.54
N ASP A 125 15.87 14.92 -6.87
CA ASP A 125 15.96 15.16 -5.45
C ASP A 125 17.36 15.68 -5.08
N ASN A 126 17.55 16.08 -3.82
CA ASN A 126 18.84 16.50 -3.29
C ASN A 126 19.48 15.47 -2.34
N TYR A 127 19.14 14.19 -2.44
CA TYR A 127 19.80 13.16 -1.65
C TYR A 127 21.23 12.91 -2.11
N LYS A 128 22.04 12.32 -1.22
CA LYS A 128 23.42 11.93 -1.51
C LYS A 128 23.48 10.42 -1.74
N LYS A 129 24.50 9.98 -2.49
CA LYS A 129 24.84 8.56 -2.68
C LYS A 129 23.75 7.73 -3.36
N ILE A 130 22.96 8.35 -4.22
CA ILE A 130 22.04 7.66 -5.14
C ILE A 130 22.26 8.17 -6.57
N GLU A 131 21.72 7.46 -7.54
CA GLU A 131 21.93 7.76 -8.96
C GLU A 131 20.94 8.79 -9.52
N HIS A 132 19.84 9.06 -8.81
CA HIS A 132 18.79 9.98 -9.25
C HIS A 132 18.20 9.58 -10.61
N ARG A 133 17.93 8.27 -10.78
CA ARG A 133 17.44 7.73 -12.06
C ARG A 133 16.13 8.41 -12.48
N PRO A 134 15.89 8.55 -13.81
CA PRO A 134 14.61 9.03 -14.30
C PRO A 134 13.45 8.17 -13.82
N PHE A 135 12.31 8.81 -13.57
CA PHE A 135 11.08 8.13 -13.20
C PHE A 135 10.45 7.46 -14.43
N GLY A 136 10.06 6.19 -14.33
CA GLY A 136 9.38 5.49 -15.42
C GLY A 136 7.88 5.52 -15.22
N VAL A 137 7.13 6.18 -16.11
CA VAL A 137 5.66 6.30 -16.01
C VAL A 137 5.02 5.56 -17.17
N TYR A 138 4.13 4.62 -16.84
CA TYR A 138 3.33 3.93 -17.85
C TYR A 138 2.02 4.69 -18.12
N VAL A 139 1.90 5.29 -19.30
CA VAL A 139 0.65 5.89 -19.77
C VAL A 139 -0.22 4.77 -20.31
N SER A 140 -1.28 4.41 -19.58
CA SER A 140 -2.08 3.24 -19.94
C SER A 140 -3.03 3.50 -21.09
N LYS A 141 -3.22 2.49 -21.93
CA LYS A 141 -4.21 2.50 -23.02
C LYS A 141 -5.61 2.14 -22.50
N GLU A 142 -5.66 1.32 -21.46
CA GLU A 142 -6.87 0.73 -20.90
C GLU A 142 -6.90 1.00 -19.40
N ILE A 143 -8.10 0.98 -18.81
CA ILE A 143 -8.20 1.08 -17.35
C ILE A 143 -7.53 -0.10 -16.67
N PHE A 144 -7.16 0.03 -15.39
CA PHE A 144 -6.68 -1.11 -14.62
C PHE A 144 -7.69 -2.28 -14.72
N PRO A 145 -7.25 -3.54 -14.95
CA PRO A 145 -8.18 -4.66 -15.11
C PRO A 145 -9.18 -4.71 -13.97
N SER A 146 -10.48 -4.70 -14.28
CA SER A 146 -11.53 -4.62 -13.27
C SER A 146 -12.82 -5.25 -13.75
N PHE A 147 -13.79 -5.34 -12.85
CA PHE A 147 -15.16 -5.71 -13.12
C PHE A 147 -16.13 -4.67 -12.54
N ASP A 148 -17.39 -4.73 -12.95
CA ASP A 148 -18.43 -3.85 -12.42
C ASP A 148 -18.51 -3.96 -10.90
N ASN A 149 -18.75 -2.85 -10.20
CA ASN A 149 -18.82 -2.80 -8.74
C ASN A 149 -17.52 -3.21 -7.99
N CYS A 150 -16.41 -3.42 -8.70
CA CYS A 150 -15.10 -3.61 -8.09
C CYS A 150 -14.40 -2.26 -7.95
N ILE A 151 -13.99 -1.92 -6.74
CA ILE A 151 -13.22 -0.73 -6.43
C ILE A 151 -11.85 -1.12 -5.87
N TYR A 152 -10.82 -0.37 -6.21
CA TYR A 152 -9.45 -0.66 -5.79
C TYR A 152 -8.99 0.27 -4.68
N GLY A 153 -8.31 -0.31 -3.70
CA GLY A 153 -7.59 0.48 -2.72
C GLY A 153 -6.24 -0.07 -2.31
N ASP A 154 -5.45 0.85 -1.77
CA ASP A 154 -4.21 0.56 -1.06
C ASP A 154 -4.47 0.70 0.44
N ILE A 155 -4.47 -0.42 1.17
CA ILE A 155 -4.92 -0.45 2.57
C ILE A 155 -3.80 -0.13 3.58
N HIS A 156 -2.59 0.18 3.11
CA HIS A 156 -1.46 0.48 3.96
C HIS A 156 -0.56 1.52 3.30
N TYR A 157 -0.68 2.78 3.72
CA TYR A 157 0.11 3.92 3.25
C TYR A 157 0.46 4.84 4.43
N HIS A 158 1.66 5.40 4.44
CA HIS A 158 2.12 6.37 5.42
C HIS A 158 2.18 7.77 4.80
N SER A 159 1.55 8.72 5.47
CA SER A 159 1.43 10.11 5.05
C SER A 159 2.43 11.01 5.76
N ASN A 160 2.28 12.32 5.59
CA ASN A 160 3.06 13.33 6.32
C ASN A 160 2.81 13.34 7.84
N PHE A 161 1.85 12.55 8.33
CA PHE A 161 1.65 12.32 9.77
C PHE A 161 2.65 11.31 10.32
N THR A 162 3.05 10.30 9.54
CA THR A 162 4.33 9.62 9.77
C THR A 162 5.46 10.57 9.46
N SER A 163 6.19 10.90 10.52
CA SER A 163 7.33 11.78 10.47
C SER A 163 8.11 11.49 11.74
N ASP A 164 9.22 10.79 11.64
CA ASP A 164 10.13 10.55 12.73
C ASP A 164 11.58 10.74 12.25
N VAL A 165 12.55 10.29 13.04
CA VAL A 165 13.99 10.39 12.71
C VAL A 165 14.42 9.46 11.56
N ALA A 166 13.50 8.61 11.16
CA ALA A 166 13.70 7.38 10.43
C ALA A 166 12.85 7.41 9.15
N GLU A 167 11.59 7.85 9.23
CA GLU A 167 10.58 7.81 8.18
C GLU A 167 9.82 9.13 8.09
N PHE A 168 9.41 9.52 6.88
CA PHE A 168 8.34 10.48 6.70
C PHE A 168 7.53 10.13 5.44
N GLY A 169 6.24 10.45 5.43
CA GLY A 169 5.39 10.24 4.26
C GLY A 169 5.07 11.51 3.48
N ALA A 170 4.52 11.34 2.27
CA ALA A 170 4.05 12.47 1.46
C ALA A 170 2.67 12.98 1.94
N PRO A 171 2.38 14.29 1.77
CA PRO A 171 1.08 14.87 2.10
C PRO A 171 -0.12 14.12 1.52
N LEU A 172 -1.19 14.00 2.30
CA LEU A 172 -2.42 13.30 1.90
C LEU A 172 -3.03 13.85 0.61
N GLU A 173 -2.95 15.16 0.37
CA GLU A 173 -3.42 15.79 -0.85
C GLU A 173 -2.68 15.28 -2.09
N ILE A 174 -1.36 15.13 -1.98
CA ILE A 174 -0.50 14.60 -3.04
C ILE A 174 -0.82 13.12 -3.27
N ALA A 175 -0.90 12.33 -2.19
CA ALA A 175 -1.26 10.91 -2.25
C ALA A 175 -2.62 10.70 -2.93
N LYS A 176 -3.61 11.55 -2.64
CA LYS A 176 -4.94 11.50 -3.29
C LYS A 176 -4.87 11.75 -4.80
N GLN A 177 -4.05 12.71 -5.26
CA GLN A 177 -3.86 12.93 -6.70
C GLN A 177 -3.13 11.75 -7.36
N ALA A 178 -2.10 11.19 -6.70
CA ALA A 178 -1.42 9.98 -7.14
C ALA A 178 -2.38 8.79 -7.25
N ALA A 179 -3.17 8.54 -6.22
CA ALA A 179 -4.18 7.47 -6.17
C ALA A 179 -5.14 7.58 -7.36
N ALA A 180 -5.69 8.77 -7.57
CA ALA A 180 -6.62 9.02 -8.67
C ALA A 180 -5.97 8.82 -10.05
N ALA A 181 -4.75 9.34 -10.25
CA ALA A 181 -4.00 9.15 -11.48
C ALA A 181 -3.72 7.67 -11.77
N MET A 182 -3.41 6.89 -10.74
CA MET A 182 -3.15 5.46 -10.83
C MET A 182 -4.43 4.61 -10.90
N GLY A 183 -5.63 5.19 -10.81
CA GLY A 183 -6.88 4.44 -10.88
C GLY A 183 -7.28 3.73 -9.59
N LEU A 184 -6.81 4.17 -8.42
CA LEU A 184 -7.34 3.76 -7.12
C LEU A 184 -8.62 4.54 -6.79
N ASP A 185 -9.55 3.91 -6.07
CA ASP A 185 -10.81 4.48 -5.60
C ASP A 185 -10.75 4.85 -4.12
N PHE A 186 -9.85 4.23 -3.35
CA PHE A 186 -9.57 4.60 -1.98
C PHE A 186 -8.13 4.26 -1.56
N PHE A 187 -7.69 4.81 -0.43
CA PHE A 187 -6.53 4.30 0.30
C PHE A 187 -6.68 4.57 1.80
N VAL A 188 -5.90 3.86 2.61
CA VAL A 188 -5.85 4.01 4.06
C VAL A 188 -4.52 4.63 4.44
N SER A 189 -4.57 5.80 5.07
CA SER A 189 -3.41 6.40 5.74
C SER A 189 -3.24 5.74 7.10
N ALA A 190 -2.38 4.74 7.19
CA ALA A 190 -2.09 3.96 8.39
C ALA A 190 -0.74 4.40 8.96
N ASP A 191 -0.66 5.67 9.36
CA ASP A 191 0.54 6.21 10.01
C ASP A 191 0.79 5.54 11.37
N HIS A 192 2.05 5.48 11.82
CA HIS A 192 2.42 4.79 13.05
C HIS A 192 1.79 5.44 14.29
N SER A 193 1.33 4.61 15.23
CA SER A 193 0.75 5.07 16.50
C SER A 193 1.66 6.05 17.26
N TYR A 194 2.97 5.79 17.28
CA TYR A 194 3.94 6.64 17.99
C TYR A 194 4.18 8.00 17.34
N ASP A 195 3.91 8.16 16.03
CA ASP A 195 4.06 9.44 15.33
C ASP A 195 3.03 10.48 15.79
N PHE A 196 1.87 9.99 16.27
CA PHE A 196 0.80 10.81 16.82
C PHE A 196 1.08 11.32 18.24
N GLU A 197 1.97 10.68 19.00
CA GLU A 197 2.21 11.01 20.41
C GLU A 197 3.09 12.24 20.64
N TYR A 198 4.02 12.52 19.72
CA TYR A 198 5.04 13.56 19.89
C TYR A 198 4.74 14.81 19.06
N ILE A 199 4.81 16.01 19.64
CA ILE A 199 4.60 17.27 18.89
C ILE A 199 5.75 17.55 17.91
N ASN A 200 6.97 17.24 18.33
CA ASN A 200 8.17 17.51 17.57
C ASN A 200 9.07 16.28 17.62
N ASN A 201 9.27 15.63 16.47
CA ASN A 201 9.92 14.31 16.37
C ASN A 201 11.43 14.35 16.68
N ARG A 202 11.90 15.48 17.22
CA ARG A 202 13.28 15.81 17.60
C ARG A 202 13.43 16.16 19.08
N SER A 203 12.35 16.31 19.86
CA SER A 203 12.44 16.52 21.32
C SER A 203 11.33 15.82 22.10
N GLN A 204 11.74 15.12 23.16
CA GLN A 204 10.88 14.33 24.06
C GLN A 204 9.97 15.18 24.97
N HIS A 205 10.01 16.51 24.85
CA HIS A 205 9.54 17.40 25.91
C HIS A 205 8.08 17.87 25.79
N ASN A 206 7.39 17.58 24.68
CA ASN A 206 6.02 18.05 24.47
C ASN A 206 5.11 16.90 23.99
N PHE A 207 4.43 16.26 24.95
CA PHE A 207 3.43 15.21 24.75
C PHE A 207 2.04 15.84 24.55
N GLN A 208 1.37 15.57 23.43
CA GLN A 208 -0.05 15.88 23.22
C GLN A 208 -0.68 14.81 22.34
N SER A 209 -0.87 13.62 22.91
CA SER A 209 -1.22 12.38 22.20
C SER A 209 -2.51 12.42 21.38
N ASN A 210 -3.42 13.37 21.63
CA ASN A 210 -4.71 13.39 20.96
C ASN A 210 -4.80 14.44 19.83
N ASN A 211 -3.85 15.37 19.74
CA ASN A 211 -3.99 16.47 18.78
C ASN A 211 -3.59 16.06 17.36
N LYS A 212 -2.53 15.27 17.15
CA LYS A 212 -2.09 14.89 15.80
C LYS A 212 -2.99 13.84 15.15
N TRP A 213 -3.44 12.83 15.90
CA TRP A 213 -4.37 11.81 15.37
C TRP A 213 -5.70 12.45 14.94
N GLU A 214 -6.28 13.31 15.78
CA GLU A 214 -7.48 14.08 15.43
C GLU A 214 -7.25 15.04 14.25
N GLN A 215 -6.05 15.63 14.14
CA GLN A 215 -5.67 16.42 12.98
C GLN A 215 -5.60 15.57 11.71
N ALA A 216 -5.05 14.36 11.76
CA ALA A 216 -5.00 13.44 10.62
C ALA A 216 -6.41 13.07 10.16
N LYS A 217 -7.29 12.73 11.11
CA LYS A 217 -8.70 12.43 10.84
C LYS A 217 -9.43 13.61 10.20
N LYS A 218 -9.34 14.81 10.79
CA LYS A 218 -9.93 16.04 10.24
C LYS A 218 -9.36 16.39 8.87
N THR A 219 -8.08 16.12 8.63
CA THR A 219 -7.42 16.35 7.34
C THR A 219 -7.99 15.41 6.28
N ALA A 220 -8.09 14.10 6.57
CA ALA A 220 -8.73 13.14 5.67
C ALA A 220 -10.19 13.53 5.34
N GLU A 221 -10.98 13.89 6.34
CA GLU A 221 -12.36 14.36 6.16
C GLU A 221 -12.44 15.63 5.28
N LYS A 222 -11.56 16.61 5.54
CA LYS A 222 -11.48 17.85 4.75
C LYS A 222 -11.12 17.55 3.31
N ILE A 223 -10.11 16.71 3.07
CA ILE A 223 -9.66 16.29 1.75
C ILE A 223 -10.77 15.56 1.00
N ASN A 224 -11.52 14.69 1.68
CA ASN A 224 -12.67 13.98 1.11
C ASN A 224 -13.81 14.93 0.69
N LYS A 225 -14.00 16.05 1.41
CA LYS A 225 -15.03 17.07 1.11
C LYS A 225 -14.61 18.09 0.06
N GLN A 226 -13.39 18.60 0.13
CA GLN A 226 -12.98 19.84 -0.57
C GLN A 226 -12.23 19.61 -1.86
N ILE A 227 -11.55 18.47 -2.02
CA ILE A 227 -10.69 18.23 -3.17
C ILE A 227 -11.46 17.39 -4.18
N PRO A 228 -12.05 18.01 -5.23
CA PRO A 228 -12.55 17.27 -6.37
C PRO A 228 -11.38 16.46 -6.91
N SER A 229 -11.70 15.22 -7.23
CA SER A 229 -10.65 14.26 -7.45
C SER A 229 -10.12 14.40 -8.87
N TYR A 230 -8.82 14.16 -9.04
CA TYR A 230 -8.10 14.31 -10.30
C TYR A 230 -8.89 13.74 -11.49
N ASN A 231 -9.11 14.56 -12.54
CA ASN A 231 -9.93 14.21 -13.72
C ASN A 231 -11.35 13.68 -13.37
N GLY A 232 -11.95 14.18 -12.29
CA GLY A 232 -13.29 13.80 -11.84
C GLY A 232 -13.38 12.45 -11.11
N LYS A 233 -12.28 11.70 -10.97
CA LYS A 233 -12.30 10.35 -10.36
C LYS A 233 -12.29 10.40 -8.84
N LYS A 234 -13.45 10.29 -8.17
CA LYS A 234 -13.56 10.31 -6.70
C LYS A 234 -12.61 9.31 -6.02
N VAL A 235 -11.79 9.78 -5.08
CA VAL A 235 -10.95 8.95 -4.20
C VAL A 235 -11.27 9.22 -2.73
N ILE A 236 -11.54 8.16 -1.98
CA ILE A 236 -11.78 8.20 -0.53
C ILE A 236 -10.47 7.96 0.22
N VAL A 237 -10.13 8.89 1.11
CA VAL A 237 -9.01 8.73 2.06
C VAL A 237 -9.57 8.26 3.39
N PHE A 238 -9.18 7.07 3.85
CA PHE A 238 -9.43 6.66 5.22
C PHE A 238 -8.27 7.13 6.09
N GLN A 239 -8.60 7.71 7.25
CA GLN A 239 -7.63 7.75 8.33
C GLN A 239 -7.67 6.41 9.06
N GLY A 240 -6.49 5.83 9.22
CA GLY A 240 -6.22 4.63 9.97
C GLY A 240 -4.96 4.80 10.81
N GLU A 241 -4.45 3.68 11.30
CA GLU A 241 -3.32 3.62 12.22
C GLU A 241 -2.60 2.29 12.03
N GLU A 242 -1.27 2.33 11.90
CA GLU A 242 -0.42 1.17 12.12
C GLU A 242 -0.02 1.16 13.60
N VAL A 243 -0.75 0.38 14.39
CA VAL A 243 -0.58 0.31 15.84
C VAL A 243 0.57 -0.62 16.18
N SER A 244 1.53 -0.10 16.93
CA SER A 244 2.54 -0.91 17.61
C SER A 244 1.99 -1.51 18.90
N CYS A 245 1.73 -2.81 18.90
CA CYS A 245 1.14 -3.53 20.03
C CYS A 245 1.85 -4.84 20.37
N GLY A 246 1.51 -5.41 21.53
CA GLY A 246 2.10 -6.64 22.05
C GLY A 246 1.41 -7.88 21.53
N ASN A 247 2.16 -8.78 20.89
CA ASN A 247 1.69 -10.12 20.56
C ASN A 247 1.48 -10.99 21.83
N SER A 248 1.00 -12.22 21.67
CA SER A 248 0.78 -13.15 22.79
C SER A 248 2.03 -13.51 23.62
N LYS A 249 3.23 -13.06 23.20
CA LYS A 249 4.51 -13.24 23.89
C LYS A 249 5.09 -11.92 24.40
N ASN A 250 4.29 -10.86 24.44
CA ASN A 250 4.67 -9.52 24.90
C ASN A 250 5.90 -8.96 24.13
N LYS A 251 5.81 -9.06 22.80
CA LYS A 251 6.77 -8.51 21.84
C LYS A 251 6.05 -7.65 20.81
N ASN A 252 6.71 -6.61 20.33
CA ASN A 252 6.10 -5.66 19.41
C ASN A 252 5.81 -6.31 18.06
N ILE A 253 4.60 -6.05 17.56
CA ILE A 253 4.05 -6.37 16.25
C ILE A 253 3.22 -5.17 15.79
N HIS A 254 2.89 -5.13 14.50
CA HIS A 254 2.12 -4.05 13.90
C HIS A 254 0.74 -4.49 13.44
N LEU A 255 -0.28 -3.73 13.82
CA LEU A 255 -1.69 -3.97 13.52
C LEU A 255 -2.24 -2.78 12.72
N ILE A 256 -2.79 -3.02 11.54
CA ILE A 256 -3.52 -2.00 10.78
C ILE A 256 -4.94 -1.92 11.32
N LEU A 257 -5.33 -0.75 11.82
CA LEU A 257 -6.69 -0.40 12.22
C LEU A 257 -7.20 0.76 11.39
N PHE A 258 -8.45 0.70 10.93
CA PHE A 258 -9.13 1.89 10.40
C PHE A 258 -10.63 1.83 10.60
N ASN A 259 -11.23 3.02 10.59
CA ASN A 259 -12.58 3.29 11.10
C ASN A 259 -12.77 2.86 12.57
N TYR A 260 -11.68 2.86 13.34
CA TYR A 260 -11.68 2.65 14.77
C TYR A 260 -11.88 4.00 15.49
N GLU A 261 -12.70 4.02 16.55
CA GLU A 261 -13.22 5.27 17.10
C GLU A 261 -12.23 6.06 17.96
N LYS A 262 -11.17 5.40 18.43
CA LYS A 262 -10.22 5.95 19.40
C LYS A 262 -8.79 5.81 18.88
N PHE A 263 -7.93 6.74 19.28
CA PHE A 263 -6.48 6.57 19.13
C PHE A 263 -5.97 5.43 20.03
N VAL A 264 -5.01 4.62 19.56
CA VAL A 264 -4.39 3.54 20.35
C VAL A 264 -2.92 3.85 20.59
N HIS A 265 -2.55 4.08 21.85
CA HIS A 265 -1.14 4.28 22.21
C HIS A 265 -0.25 3.08 21.80
N GLY A 266 0.90 3.36 21.21
CA GLY A 266 1.78 2.32 20.68
C GLY A 266 3.17 2.87 20.37
N SER A 267 3.97 3.02 21.42
CA SER A 267 5.31 3.57 21.44
C SER A 267 6.41 2.51 21.58
N GLY A 268 6.02 1.25 21.84
CA GLY A 268 6.93 0.18 22.22
C GLY A 268 8.04 -0.18 21.23
N ASP A 269 7.94 0.21 19.95
CA ASP A 269 9.03 0.09 18.98
C ASP A 269 9.47 1.42 18.38
N ASN A 270 9.15 2.54 19.04
CA ASN A 270 9.67 3.83 18.66
C ASN A 270 11.20 3.81 18.79
N ALA A 271 11.90 4.17 17.72
CA ALA A 271 13.38 4.20 17.72
C ALA A 271 13.94 5.44 18.47
N LEU A 272 13.08 6.17 19.19
CA LEU A 272 13.39 7.43 19.86
C LEU A 272 13.79 7.23 21.33
N VAL A 273 13.25 6.21 22.01
CA VAL A 273 13.54 5.94 23.42
C VAL A 273 14.18 4.57 23.57
N TRP A 274 15.51 4.57 23.52
CA TRP A 274 16.31 3.37 23.74
C TRP A 274 15.92 2.68 25.06
N PHE A 275 15.73 1.36 24.99
CA PHE A 275 15.43 0.47 26.11
C PHE A 275 14.02 0.61 26.76
N LYS A 276 13.17 1.57 26.36
CA LYS A 276 11.73 1.57 26.68
C LYS A 276 10.92 0.93 25.55
N ASN A 277 11.26 -0.31 25.23
CA ASN A 277 10.79 -0.99 24.03
C ASN A 277 9.73 -2.07 24.29
N LYS A 278 9.02 -2.00 25.43
CA LYS A 278 7.91 -2.92 25.71
C LYS A 278 6.64 -2.38 25.04
N PRO A 279 5.75 -3.25 24.54
CA PRO A 279 4.46 -2.81 24.03
C PRO A 279 3.65 -2.10 25.12
N ASP A 280 2.98 -1.01 24.75
CA ASP A 280 2.10 -0.25 25.64
C ASP A 280 0.75 -0.94 25.82
N ASN A 281 0.24 -1.55 24.75
CA ASN A 281 -1.03 -2.25 24.71
C ASN A 281 -0.83 -3.68 24.20
N ASP A 282 -1.60 -4.64 24.73
CA ASP A 282 -1.64 -5.99 24.20
C ASP A 282 -2.69 -6.09 23.06
N LEU A 283 -2.36 -6.89 22.04
CA LEU A 283 -3.20 -7.10 20.87
C LEU A 283 -4.61 -7.55 21.23
N LYS A 284 -4.75 -8.42 22.24
CA LYS A 284 -6.04 -9.02 22.59
C LYS A 284 -6.99 -7.96 23.13
N SER A 285 -6.52 -7.09 24.01
CA SER A 285 -7.30 -5.98 24.56
C SER A 285 -7.78 -5.04 23.46
N ILE A 286 -6.90 -4.65 22.54
CA ILE A 286 -7.27 -3.82 21.38
C ILE A 286 -8.36 -4.51 20.55
N LEU A 287 -8.14 -5.78 20.17
CA LEU A 287 -9.09 -6.51 19.34
C LEU A 287 -10.43 -6.77 20.02
N MET A 288 -10.52 -6.80 21.36
CA MET A 288 -11.79 -6.92 22.08
C MET A 288 -12.67 -5.67 21.97
N GLU A 289 -12.08 -4.50 21.69
CA GLU A 289 -12.80 -3.23 21.47
C GLU A 289 -13.13 -2.95 20.00
N VAL A 290 -12.56 -3.70 19.04
CA VAL A 290 -12.86 -3.54 17.61
C VAL A 290 -14.32 -3.91 17.34
N SER A 291 -15.10 -2.92 16.92
CA SER A 291 -16.51 -3.07 16.53
C SER A 291 -16.67 -3.63 15.11
N ASP A 292 -17.90 -3.98 14.72
CA ASP A 292 -18.22 -4.42 13.36
C ASP A 292 -18.05 -3.32 12.30
N SER A 293 -18.00 -2.05 12.72
CA SER A 293 -17.75 -0.91 11.83
C SER A 293 -16.26 -0.64 11.61
N ALA A 294 -15.36 -1.16 12.43
CA ALA A 294 -13.90 -1.00 12.29
C ALA A 294 -13.27 -2.27 11.73
N VAL A 295 -12.17 -2.15 10.99
CA VAL A 295 -11.44 -3.34 10.51
C VAL A 295 -10.06 -3.45 11.12
N ALA A 296 -9.61 -4.69 11.32
CA ALA A 296 -8.34 -5.02 11.94
C ALA A 296 -7.59 -6.07 11.12
N PHE A 297 -6.42 -5.70 10.60
CA PHE A 297 -5.55 -6.60 9.83
C PHE A 297 -4.16 -6.65 10.45
N ALA A 298 -3.55 -7.83 10.51
CA ALA A 298 -2.12 -7.90 10.84
C ALA A 298 -1.31 -7.19 9.74
N ALA A 299 -0.47 -6.23 10.12
CA ALA A 299 0.44 -5.58 9.20
C ALA A 299 1.59 -6.54 8.89
N HIS A 300 1.81 -6.77 7.58
CA HIS A 300 2.95 -7.50 7.01
C HIS A 300 3.56 -8.64 7.87
N PRO A 301 2.75 -9.58 8.41
CA PRO A 301 3.13 -10.38 9.58
C PRO A 301 4.21 -11.44 9.33
N GLU A 302 4.48 -11.74 8.05
CA GLU A 302 5.48 -12.72 7.60
C GLU A 302 6.77 -12.08 7.06
N VAL A 303 6.91 -10.75 7.17
CA VAL A 303 8.18 -10.05 6.97
C VAL A 303 9.18 -10.48 8.07
N LYS A 304 10.46 -10.54 7.71
CA LYS A 304 11.51 -10.97 8.64
C LYS A 304 12.13 -9.76 9.30
N ASN A 305 11.98 -9.67 10.62
CA ASN A 305 12.73 -8.69 11.42
C ASN A 305 14.21 -9.05 11.48
N SER A 306 15.06 -8.05 11.31
CA SER A 306 16.51 -8.14 11.50
C SER A 306 16.86 -8.45 12.96
N LEU A 307 18.12 -8.86 13.20
CA LEU A 307 18.61 -9.14 14.55
C LEU A 307 18.59 -7.88 15.44
N LEU A 308 18.93 -6.73 14.85
CA LEU A 308 18.96 -5.45 15.56
C LEU A 308 17.56 -5.03 16.00
N GLU A 309 16.55 -5.15 15.13
CA GLU A 309 15.15 -4.84 15.50
C GLU A 309 14.63 -5.76 16.61
N LYS A 310 14.98 -7.05 16.58
CA LYS A 310 14.61 -7.97 17.66
C LYS A 310 15.25 -7.61 18.99
N LEU A 311 16.49 -7.13 18.98
CA LEU A 311 17.26 -6.80 20.18
C LEU A 311 16.87 -5.44 20.75
N PHE A 312 16.84 -4.40 19.92
CA PHE A 312 16.68 -3.01 20.35
C PHE A 312 15.23 -2.52 20.34
N LEU A 313 14.38 -3.07 19.46
CA LEU A 313 12.96 -2.68 19.35
C LEU A 313 12.01 -3.77 19.84
N ARG A 314 12.55 -4.92 20.33
CA ARG A 314 11.75 -6.10 20.73
C ARG A 314 10.72 -6.55 19.69
N ARG A 315 10.94 -6.25 18.40
CA ARG A 315 10.05 -6.67 17.30
C ARG A 315 10.04 -8.19 17.19
N SER A 316 8.86 -8.78 17.00
CA SER A 316 8.66 -10.22 16.83
C SER A 316 7.72 -10.51 15.66
N LYS A 317 7.53 -11.79 15.38
CA LYS A 317 6.46 -12.27 14.52
C LYS A 317 5.15 -12.41 15.28
N TRP A 318 4.07 -12.37 14.52
CA TRP A 318 2.76 -12.87 14.92
C TRP A 318 2.82 -14.36 15.28
N THR A 319 2.08 -14.76 16.30
CA THR A 319 1.97 -16.16 16.75
C THR A 319 0.67 -16.80 16.27
N ASP A 320 0.58 -18.12 16.34
CA ASP A 320 -0.66 -18.84 16.02
C ASP A 320 -1.84 -18.32 16.84
N ASN A 321 -1.66 -18.06 18.14
CA ASN A 321 -2.72 -17.55 19.00
C ASN A 321 -3.22 -16.16 18.56
N ASP A 322 -2.31 -15.30 18.08
CA ASP A 322 -2.68 -13.97 17.57
C ASP A 322 -3.54 -14.09 16.31
N TYR A 323 -3.14 -14.96 15.37
CA TYR A 323 -3.88 -15.19 14.12
C TYR A 323 -5.29 -15.78 14.34
N MET A 324 -5.48 -16.58 15.39
CA MET A 324 -6.78 -17.20 15.70
C MET A 324 -7.74 -16.24 16.42
N HIS A 325 -7.35 -15.01 16.74
CA HIS A 325 -8.23 -14.11 17.47
C HIS A 325 -9.49 -13.77 16.65
N LYS A 326 -10.68 -13.97 17.21
CA LYS A 326 -11.97 -13.86 16.49
C LYS A 326 -12.17 -12.50 15.80
N ASN A 327 -11.77 -11.41 16.44
CA ASN A 327 -11.96 -10.03 15.95
C ASN A 327 -10.82 -9.54 15.03
N LEU A 328 -9.85 -10.38 14.70
CA LEU A 328 -8.88 -10.09 13.65
C LEU A 328 -9.51 -10.48 12.29
N ASP A 329 -9.70 -9.53 11.37
CA ASP A 329 -10.38 -9.80 10.10
C ASP A 329 -9.49 -10.57 9.11
N GLY A 330 -8.17 -10.37 9.21
CA GLY A 330 -7.23 -10.99 8.29
C GLY A 330 -5.82 -10.45 8.45
N PHE A 331 -5.04 -10.51 7.36
CA PHE A 331 -3.67 -10.01 7.38
C PHE A 331 -3.11 -9.63 6.00
N GLN A 332 -2.20 -8.66 6.00
CA GLN A 332 -1.55 -8.13 4.81
C GLN A 332 -0.42 -9.07 4.34
N ILE A 333 -0.73 -9.98 3.43
CA ILE A 333 0.30 -10.87 2.86
C ILE A 333 1.02 -10.25 1.66
N LEU A 334 0.37 -9.33 0.94
CA LEU A 334 0.94 -8.67 -0.21
C LEU A 334 1.34 -7.25 0.19
N ASN A 335 2.53 -7.13 0.76
CA ASN A 335 3.14 -5.86 1.15
C ASN A 335 4.10 -5.37 0.05
N GLY A 336 3.60 -4.52 -0.86
CA GLY A 336 4.40 -3.82 -1.89
C GLY A 336 5.10 -4.66 -2.97
N ALA A 337 5.24 -5.99 -2.80
CA ALA A 337 5.98 -6.86 -3.72
C ALA A 337 5.57 -8.35 -3.63
N LEU A 338 5.77 -9.08 -4.74
CA LEU A 338 5.67 -10.54 -4.79
C LEU A 338 7.00 -11.19 -4.38
N ASP A 339 7.34 -11.07 -3.10
CA ASP A 339 8.62 -11.50 -2.56
C ASP A 339 8.50 -12.78 -1.70
N SER A 340 9.57 -13.14 -1.00
CA SER A 340 9.56 -14.30 -0.11
C SER A 340 8.58 -14.18 1.06
N SER A 341 8.27 -12.95 1.52
CA SER A 341 7.31 -12.72 2.60
C SER A 341 5.89 -13.00 2.13
N PHE A 342 5.54 -12.61 0.91
CA PHE A 342 4.25 -12.93 0.29
C PHE A 342 4.00 -14.45 0.25
N PHE A 343 4.96 -15.23 -0.24
CA PHE A 343 4.79 -16.69 -0.33
C PHE A 343 4.72 -17.38 1.05
N ARG A 344 5.40 -16.84 2.07
CA ARG A 344 5.22 -17.30 3.46
C ARG A 344 3.83 -16.95 3.98
N GLY A 345 3.33 -15.74 3.70
CA GLY A 345 1.98 -15.30 4.01
C GLY A 345 0.92 -16.21 3.40
N VAL A 346 1.04 -16.57 2.12
CA VAL A 346 0.13 -17.53 1.46
C VAL A 346 0.18 -18.89 2.14
N LYS A 347 1.36 -19.40 2.51
CA LYS A 347 1.49 -20.67 3.24
C LYS A 347 0.79 -20.60 4.59
N LYS A 348 1.05 -19.55 5.37
CA LYS A 348 0.44 -19.35 6.69
C LYS A 348 -1.08 -19.22 6.61
N TRP A 349 -1.56 -18.48 5.63
CA TRP A 349 -2.99 -18.33 5.38
C TRP A 349 -3.68 -19.64 5.06
N LYS A 350 -3.08 -20.45 4.19
CA LYS A 350 -3.58 -21.80 3.90
C LYS A 350 -3.66 -22.65 5.17
N GLU A 351 -2.65 -22.62 6.04
CA GLU A 351 -2.66 -23.35 7.32
C GLU A 351 -3.82 -22.89 8.22
N ILE A 352 -4.10 -21.59 8.26
CA ILE A 352 -5.21 -21.00 9.04
C ILE A 352 -6.56 -21.42 8.44
N LEU A 353 -6.74 -21.30 7.13
CA LEU A 353 -7.97 -21.71 6.45
C LEU A 353 -8.29 -23.19 6.65
N LEU A 354 -7.28 -24.07 6.59
CA LEU A 354 -7.44 -25.51 6.79
C LEU A 354 -7.74 -25.90 8.25
N LYS A 355 -7.57 -24.99 9.22
CA LYS A 355 -8.08 -25.15 10.59
C LYS A 355 -9.57 -24.79 10.70
N GLY A 356 -10.20 -24.31 9.63
CA GLY A 356 -11.60 -23.87 9.60
C GLY A 356 -11.80 -22.39 9.88
N GLU A 357 -10.71 -21.63 10.09
CA GLU A 357 -10.77 -20.20 10.38
C GLU A 357 -11.08 -19.39 9.12
N LYS A 358 -12.04 -18.47 9.22
CA LYS A 358 -12.43 -17.56 8.14
C LYS A 358 -11.66 -16.25 8.21
N LYS A 359 -10.34 -16.32 8.00
CA LYS A 359 -9.46 -15.15 7.91
C LYS A 359 -9.22 -14.77 6.46
N PHE A 360 -9.14 -13.47 6.19
CA PHE A 360 -8.95 -12.94 4.85
C PHE A 360 -7.55 -12.39 4.63
N VAL A 361 -7.20 -12.09 3.38
CA VAL A 361 -5.90 -11.54 3.02
C VAL A 361 -6.03 -10.27 2.21
N VAL A 362 -5.26 -9.25 2.59
CA VAL A 362 -5.29 -7.89 2.01
C VAL A 362 -3.95 -7.52 1.39
N ALA A 363 -3.96 -6.51 0.51
CA ALA A 363 -2.77 -5.92 -0.09
C ALA A 363 -2.68 -4.43 0.25
N GLY A 364 -1.48 -4.00 0.62
CA GLY A 364 -1.14 -2.60 0.82
C GLY A 364 0.32 -2.38 0.47
N SER A 365 0.71 -1.17 0.11
CA SER A 365 2.06 -0.88 -0.36
C SER A 365 3.07 -0.65 0.76
N ASP A 366 2.61 -0.19 1.92
CA ASP A 366 3.47 0.30 3.01
C ASP A 366 4.38 1.45 2.49
N ALA A 367 3.82 2.21 1.55
CA ALA A 367 4.53 3.29 0.90
C ALA A 367 4.48 4.56 1.74
N HIS A 368 5.60 5.27 1.79
CA HIS A 368 5.79 6.49 2.54
C HIS A 368 5.88 7.70 1.59
N GLY A 369 5.00 7.76 0.60
CA GLY A 369 5.12 8.71 -0.52
C GLY A 369 6.01 8.25 -1.68
N ASN A 370 6.39 6.96 -1.73
CA ASN A 370 7.08 6.35 -2.87
C ASN A 370 6.09 6.11 -4.03
N PHE A 371 5.91 7.07 -4.94
CA PHE A 371 4.93 6.97 -6.04
C PHE A 371 5.50 6.34 -7.31
N ASN A 372 6.77 6.60 -7.64
CA ASN A 372 7.50 5.94 -8.73
C ASN A 372 8.69 5.14 -8.25
N CYS A 373 9.37 5.66 -7.23
CA CYS A 373 10.67 5.20 -6.82
C CYS A 373 10.76 5.19 -5.31
N TYR A 374 11.20 4.07 -4.77
CA TYR A 374 11.57 3.98 -3.37
C TYR A 374 12.94 4.62 -3.20
N ARG A 375 13.06 5.63 -2.33
CA ARG A 375 14.31 6.31 -1.99
C ARG A 375 14.36 6.53 -0.48
N GLN A 376 15.06 5.64 0.20
CA GLN A 376 15.04 5.54 1.66
C GLN A 376 16.45 5.26 2.19
N ILE A 377 16.70 5.53 3.47
CA ILE A 377 17.97 5.21 4.15
C ILE A 377 18.21 3.71 4.06
N GLY A 378 19.43 3.35 3.64
CA GLY A 378 19.90 1.98 3.68
C GLY A 378 20.55 1.68 5.02
N ILE A 379 21.75 2.24 5.23
CA ILE A 379 22.42 2.20 6.53
C ILE A 379 22.28 3.60 7.15
N PRO A 380 21.71 3.71 8.36
CA PRO A 380 21.57 4.99 9.06
C PRO A 380 22.85 5.82 9.04
N SER A 381 22.73 7.12 8.76
CA SER A 381 23.84 8.06 8.59
C SER A 381 24.85 7.78 7.45
N ILE A 382 24.77 6.64 6.75
CA ILE A 382 25.84 6.19 5.84
C ILE A 382 25.38 6.15 4.38
N SER A 383 24.26 5.51 4.07
CA SER A 383 23.85 5.23 2.68
C SER A 383 22.36 5.34 2.46
N MET A 384 22.00 5.47 1.19
CA MET A 384 20.65 5.51 0.67
C MET A 384 20.43 4.31 -0.25
N ASN A 385 19.20 3.80 -0.29
CA ASN A 385 18.76 2.73 -1.16
C ASN A 385 17.74 3.28 -2.17
N GLU A 386 17.87 2.85 -3.41
CA GLU A 386 16.91 3.12 -4.48
C GLU A 386 16.37 1.79 -5.02
N ASN A 387 15.04 1.59 -5.02
CA ASN A 387 14.42 0.40 -5.61
C ASN A 387 12.98 0.66 -6.11
N LYS A 388 12.29 -0.40 -6.57
CA LYS A 388 10.93 -0.36 -7.14
C LYS A 388 9.91 -1.19 -6.33
N PHE A 389 10.24 -1.50 -5.08
CA PHE A 389 9.35 -2.15 -4.11
C PHE A 389 8.67 -1.09 -3.24
N HIS A 390 7.58 -1.45 -2.54
CA HIS A 390 6.82 -0.52 -1.68
C HIS A 390 6.40 0.77 -2.40
N ILE A 391 5.98 0.63 -3.65
CA ILE A 391 5.46 1.73 -4.46
C ILE A 391 3.95 1.82 -4.26
N PHE A 392 3.46 3.01 -3.93
CA PHE A 392 2.05 3.28 -3.65
C PHE A 392 1.16 2.82 -4.81
N GLY A 393 0.11 2.04 -4.51
CA GLY A 393 -0.85 1.54 -5.49
C GLY A 393 -0.32 0.49 -6.48
N ASN A 394 0.91 -0.02 -6.31
CA ASN A 394 1.46 -1.09 -7.16
C ASN A 394 0.79 -2.45 -6.87
N VAL A 395 0.30 -2.61 -5.64
CA VAL A 395 -0.50 -3.73 -5.16
C VAL A 395 -1.80 -3.16 -4.64
N ARG A 396 -2.88 -3.94 -4.77
CA ARG A 396 -4.24 -3.44 -4.55
C ARG A 396 -5.10 -4.50 -3.91
N THR A 397 -5.99 -4.05 -3.05
CA THR A 397 -7.16 -4.80 -2.62
C THR A 397 -8.35 -4.37 -3.49
N GLY A 398 -8.84 -5.28 -4.32
CA GLY A 398 -10.02 -5.09 -5.17
C GLY A 398 -11.27 -5.55 -4.45
N VAL A 399 -12.07 -4.61 -3.95
CA VAL A 399 -13.27 -4.86 -3.13
C VAL A 399 -14.51 -4.80 -4.00
N TYR A 400 -15.35 -5.83 -3.92
CA TYR A 400 -16.68 -5.81 -4.50
C TYR A 400 -17.64 -5.10 -3.54
N VAL A 401 -18.26 -4.02 -4.00
CA VAL A 401 -19.18 -3.21 -3.20
C VAL A 401 -20.58 -3.25 -3.76
N ASN A 402 -21.58 -3.26 -2.87
CA ASN A 402 -22.97 -3.08 -3.26
C ASN A 402 -23.32 -1.59 -3.19
N GLY A 403 -23.80 -1.03 -4.31
CA GLY A 403 -24.22 0.37 -4.39
C GLY A 403 -23.07 1.34 -4.62
N ASN A 404 -23.23 2.57 -4.11
CA ASN A 404 -22.33 3.68 -4.38
C ASN A 404 -21.04 3.63 -3.54
N LEU A 405 -19.93 4.11 -4.12
CA LEU A 405 -18.65 4.29 -3.45
C LEU A 405 -18.80 5.15 -2.17
N SER A 406 -18.63 4.48 -1.03
CA SER A 406 -18.69 5.06 0.32
C SER A 406 -17.82 4.27 1.30
N GLU A 407 -17.40 4.92 2.38
CA GLU A 407 -16.63 4.26 3.45
C GLU A 407 -17.36 3.02 3.99
N LYS A 408 -18.65 3.15 4.26
CA LYS A 408 -19.52 2.04 4.71
C LYS A 408 -19.53 0.86 3.73
N SER A 409 -19.62 1.12 2.43
CA SER A 409 -19.63 0.06 1.41
C SER A 409 -18.29 -0.69 1.35
N ILE A 410 -17.18 0.03 1.47
CA ILE A 410 -15.81 -0.53 1.48
C ILE A 410 -15.60 -1.40 2.71
N ILE A 411 -15.90 -0.87 3.90
CA ILE A 411 -15.79 -1.58 5.18
C ILE A 411 -16.65 -2.85 5.17
N SER A 412 -17.89 -2.75 4.67
CA SER A 412 -18.77 -3.92 4.58
C SER A 412 -18.19 -5.00 3.66
N GLY A 413 -17.63 -4.63 2.50
CA GLY A 413 -16.97 -5.57 1.60
C GLY A 413 -15.74 -6.24 2.23
N LEU A 414 -14.93 -5.47 2.95
CA LEU A 414 -13.74 -5.97 3.67
C LEU A 414 -14.10 -6.91 4.83
N LYS A 415 -15.13 -6.59 5.62
CA LYS A 415 -15.63 -7.47 6.69
C LYS A 415 -16.19 -8.78 6.15
N LYS A 416 -16.85 -8.74 4.99
CA LYS A 416 -17.45 -9.92 4.36
C LYS A 416 -16.45 -10.82 3.66
N GLY A 417 -15.23 -10.36 3.36
CA GLY A 417 -14.29 -11.12 2.53
C GLY A 417 -14.54 -11.01 1.02
N SER A 418 -15.42 -10.10 0.58
CA SER A 418 -15.79 -9.94 -0.83
C SER A 418 -14.77 -9.09 -1.58
N TYR A 419 -13.55 -9.60 -1.67
CA TYR A 419 -12.43 -8.93 -2.31
C TYR A 419 -11.32 -9.90 -2.70
N PHE A 420 -10.38 -9.40 -3.50
CA PHE A 420 -9.16 -10.09 -3.91
C PHE A 420 -7.96 -9.14 -3.78
N ILE A 421 -6.76 -9.72 -3.79
CA ILE A 421 -5.50 -8.98 -3.82
C ILE A 421 -4.82 -9.14 -5.17
N THR A 422 -4.22 -8.08 -5.70
CA THR A 422 -3.57 -8.11 -7.01
C THR A 422 -2.45 -7.10 -7.17
N ASN A 423 -1.54 -7.34 -8.11
CA ASN A 423 -0.66 -6.32 -8.68
C ASN A 423 -0.84 -6.15 -10.21
N GLY A 424 -1.93 -6.68 -10.78
CA GLY A 424 -2.22 -6.60 -12.21
C GLY A 424 -3.58 -7.21 -12.60
N PRO A 425 -3.67 -8.54 -12.80
CA PRO A 425 -4.91 -9.18 -13.26
C PRO A 425 -6.03 -9.09 -12.21
N ALA A 426 -7.29 -9.14 -12.65
CA ALA A 426 -8.47 -9.19 -11.79
C ALA A 426 -9.17 -10.54 -11.90
N VAL A 427 -9.75 -11.01 -10.80
CA VAL A 427 -10.51 -12.27 -10.75
C VAL A 427 -11.88 -12.06 -10.12
N ARG A 428 -12.91 -12.54 -10.78
CA ARG A 428 -14.27 -12.69 -10.26
C ARG A 428 -14.66 -14.16 -10.32
N PHE A 429 -15.23 -14.68 -9.24
CA PHE A 429 -15.84 -16.00 -9.28
C PHE A 429 -17.02 -16.07 -8.31
N PHE A 430 -17.96 -16.97 -8.62
CA PHE A 430 -19.07 -17.31 -7.73
C PHE A 430 -19.38 -18.80 -7.86
N VAL A 431 -20.03 -19.35 -6.84
CA VAL A 431 -20.49 -20.74 -6.81
C VAL A 431 -22.01 -20.76 -6.71
N LYS A 432 -22.65 -21.60 -7.53
CA LYS A 432 -24.06 -21.92 -7.43
C LYS A 432 -24.28 -23.34 -6.95
N ASN A 433 -25.32 -23.59 -6.16
CA ASN A 433 -25.75 -24.95 -5.82
C ASN A 433 -26.86 -25.47 -6.76
N GLU A 434 -27.35 -26.68 -6.53
CA GLU A 434 -28.47 -27.27 -7.28
C GLU A 434 -29.80 -26.50 -7.18
N LYS A 435 -29.93 -25.62 -6.18
CA LYS A 435 -31.10 -24.75 -5.98
C LYS A 435 -30.94 -23.37 -6.65
N ASN A 436 -29.86 -23.16 -7.40
CA ASN A 436 -29.47 -21.86 -7.96
C ASN A 436 -29.19 -20.76 -6.92
N GLU A 437 -29.01 -21.11 -5.64
CA GLU A 437 -28.48 -20.18 -4.65
C GLU A 437 -27.02 -19.86 -5.02
N LYS A 438 -26.61 -18.61 -4.86
CA LYS A 438 -25.29 -18.10 -5.26
C LYS A 438 -24.51 -17.66 -4.03
N ALA A 439 -23.23 -18.02 -3.97
CA ALA A 439 -22.28 -17.45 -3.04
C ALA A 439 -21.10 -16.81 -3.79
N GLU A 440 -20.60 -15.71 -3.25
CA GLU A 440 -19.42 -14.98 -3.69
C GLU A 440 -18.28 -15.11 -2.69
N SER A 441 -17.10 -14.58 -3.06
CA SER A 441 -15.91 -14.56 -2.20
C SER A 441 -16.24 -14.06 -0.79
N GLY A 442 -15.80 -14.81 0.22
CA GLY A 442 -16.09 -14.53 1.63
C GLY A 442 -17.32 -15.24 2.18
N GLU A 443 -18.23 -15.71 1.33
CA GLU A 443 -19.51 -16.28 1.74
C GLU A 443 -19.46 -17.80 1.92
N SER A 444 -20.59 -18.36 2.38
CA SER A 444 -20.76 -19.80 2.54
C SER A 444 -22.03 -20.28 1.83
N ILE A 445 -21.97 -21.46 1.23
CA ILE A 445 -23.10 -22.09 0.55
C ILE A 445 -23.24 -23.55 0.94
N ARG A 446 -24.49 -24.04 1.02
CA ARG A 446 -24.79 -25.46 1.27
C ARG A 446 -25.47 -26.06 0.05
N GLY A 447 -25.17 -27.31 -0.29
CA GLY A 447 -25.78 -27.99 -1.44
C GLY A 447 -25.21 -29.37 -1.70
N LYS A 448 -25.79 -30.09 -2.66
CA LYS A 448 -25.29 -31.40 -3.12
C LYS A 448 -24.38 -31.27 -4.33
N ASN A 449 -24.70 -30.35 -5.25
CA ASN A 449 -23.93 -30.10 -6.46
C ASN A 449 -23.50 -28.63 -6.49
N PHE A 450 -22.26 -28.37 -6.89
CA PHE A 450 -21.74 -27.01 -6.97
C PHE A 450 -21.19 -26.70 -8.37
N TYR A 451 -21.51 -25.53 -8.88
CA TYR A 451 -21.06 -25.02 -10.17
C TYR A 451 -20.35 -23.70 -9.97
N LEU A 452 -19.07 -23.65 -10.33
CA LEU A 452 -18.24 -22.46 -10.23
C LEU A 452 -18.23 -21.73 -11.58
N SER A 453 -18.50 -20.43 -11.56
CA SER A 453 -18.27 -19.53 -12.69
C SER A 453 -17.04 -18.68 -12.38
N LEU A 454 -16.07 -18.66 -13.29
CA LEU A 454 -14.79 -17.97 -13.16
C LEU A 454 -14.62 -16.98 -14.31
N GLU A 455 -14.30 -15.73 -13.98
CA GLU A 455 -13.80 -14.75 -14.92
C GLU A 455 -12.44 -14.22 -14.46
N VAL A 456 -11.49 -14.14 -15.39
CA VAL A 456 -10.19 -13.48 -15.19
C VAL A 456 -10.01 -12.42 -16.26
N ARG A 457 -9.53 -11.24 -15.87
CA ARG A 457 -9.21 -10.14 -16.79
C ARG A 457 -7.78 -9.65 -16.60
N SER A 458 -7.11 -9.39 -17.70
CA SER A 458 -5.85 -8.67 -17.77
C SER A 458 -5.88 -7.74 -18.99
N ASN A 459 -4.78 -7.07 -19.29
CA ASN A 459 -4.72 -6.14 -20.42
C ASN A 459 -3.29 -5.99 -20.92
N SER A 460 -3.09 -5.13 -21.92
CA SER A 460 -1.77 -4.87 -22.52
C SER A 460 -0.72 -4.32 -21.54
N GLU A 461 -1.12 -3.69 -20.44
CA GLU A 461 -0.23 -3.18 -19.40
C GLU A 461 0.40 -4.30 -18.55
N PHE A 462 -0.40 -5.33 -18.20
CA PHE A 462 0.02 -6.43 -17.32
C PHE A 462 0.34 -7.73 -18.09
N GLY A 463 0.03 -7.76 -19.38
CA GLY A 463 0.29 -8.88 -20.28
C GLY A 463 -0.85 -9.89 -20.33
N LYS A 464 -0.64 -10.94 -21.12
CA LYS A 464 -1.63 -12.00 -21.29
C LYS A 464 -1.68 -12.88 -20.05
N ILE A 465 -2.86 -13.43 -19.76
CA ILE A 465 -3.08 -14.41 -18.70
C ILE A 465 -2.23 -15.64 -19.03
N LYS A 466 -1.37 -16.04 -18.08
CA LYS A 466 -0.52 -17.22 -18.19
C LYS A 466 -1.18 -18.44 -17.57
N ASN A 467 -1.83 -18.27 -16.42
CA ASN A 467 -2.60 -19.34 -15.78
C ASN A 467 -3.69 -18.82 -14.86
N ALA A 468 -4.70 -19.65 -14.63
CA ALA A 468 -5.69 -19.56 -13.56
C ALA A 468 -5.80 -20.91 -12.86
N LYS A 469 -5.89 -20.93 -11.53
CA LYS A 469 -5.95 -22.15 -10.73
C LYS A 469 -7.07 -22.08 -9.72
N ILE A 470 -7.87 -23.14 -9.70
CA ILE A 470 -8.89 -23.40 -8.68
C ILE A 470 -8.25 -24.23 -7.58
N HIS A 471 -8.10 -23.66 -6.39
CA HIS A 471 -7.59 -24.34 -5.21
C HIS A 471 -8.77 -24.84 -4.39
N LEU A 472 -8.76 -26.12 -4.03
CA LEU A 472 -9.76 -26.72 -3.15
C LEU A 472 -9.09 -27.12 -1.83
N GLY A 473 -9.53 -26.53 -0.73
CA GLY A 473 -9.10 -26.87 0.61
C GLY A 473 -10.14 -27.75 1.31
N ASP A 474 -9.77 -29.00 1.59
CA ASP A 474 -10.59 -29.94 2.34
C ASP A 474 -10.33 -29.76 3.84
N LEU A 475 -11.36 -29.36 4.58
CA LEU A 475 -11.26 -29.06 6.01
C LEU A 475 -11.24 -30.32 6.88
N ASN A 476 -11.75 -31.45 6.36
CA ASN A 476 -11.79 -32.71 7.11
C ASN A 476 -10.40 -33.35 7.15
N ILE A 477 -9.71 -33.44 6.00
CA ILE A 477 -8.34 -33.98 5.92
C ILE A 477 -7.24 -32.91 6.07
N ARG A 478 -7.63 -31.63 6.22
CA ARG A 478 -6.75 -30.47 6.36
C ARG A 478 -5.70 -30.36 5.26
N LYS A 479 -6.12 -30.53 4.00
CA LYS A 479 -5.23 -30.46 2.83
C LYS A 479 -5.85 -29.62 1.73
N GLU A 480 -5.02 -28.80 1.09
CA GLU A 480 -5.39 -28.07 -0.12
C GLU A 480 -4.71 -28.68 -1.35
N PHE A 481 -5.44 -28.77 -2.45
CA PHE A 481 -4.96 -29.27 -3.73
C PHE A 481 -5.42 -28.37 -4.88
N ASN A 482 -4.69 -28.44 -5.99
CA ASN A 482 -5.12 -27.80 -7.24
C ASN A 482 -6.25 -28.65 -7.84
N PHE A 483 -7.49 -28.18 -7.74
CA PHE A 483 -8.65 -28.89 -8.29
C PHE A 483 -8.67 -28.83 -9.82
N LYS A 484 -8.40 -27.65 -10.39
CA LYS A 484 -8.28 -27.44 -11.84
C LYS A 484 -7.23 -26.37 -12.13
N CYS A 485 -6.43 -26.57 -13.17
CA CYS A 485 -5.47 -25.60 -13.68
C CYS A 485 -5.81 -25.30 -15.14
N PHE A 486 -5.88 -24.02 -15.45
CA PHE A 486 -5.95 -23.49 -16.80
C PHE A 486 -4.59 -22.87 -17.07
N ASP A 487 -3.75 -23.55 -17.84
CA ASP A 487 -2.40 -23.11 -18.18
C ASP A 487 -2.34 -22.65 -19.64
N ASP A 488 -1.35 -21.82 -19.97
CA ASP A 488 -1.07 -21.35 -21.34
C ASP A 488 -2.25 -20.67 -22.06
N ILE A 489 -3.13 -20.02 -21.29
CA ILE A 489 -4.32 -19.31 -21.80
C ILE A 489 -3.95 -18.29 -22.89
N CYS A 490 -2.87 -17.52 -22.71
CA CYS A 490 -2.34 -16.60 -23.72
C CYS A 490 -3.33 -15.56 -24.29
N GLU A 491 -4.37 -15.22 -23.50
CA GLU A 491 -5.41 -14.24 -23.79
C GLU A 491 -5.50 -13.17 -22.69
N TYR A 492 -6.21 -12.07 -22.94
CA TYR A 492 -6.46 -11.03 -21.92
C TYR A 492 -7.71 -11.29 -21.07
N SER A 493 -8.52 -12.27 -21.43
CA SER A 493 -9.70 -12.69 -20.67
C SER A 493 -9.81 -14.20 -20.62
N LEU A 494 -10.35 -14.73 -19.52
CA LEU A 494 -10.77 -16.11 -19.38
C LEU A 494 -12.18 -16.13 -18.80
N LYS A 495 -13.07 -16.95 -19.34
CA LYS A 495 -14.39 -17.24 -18.76
C LYS A 495 -14.64 -18.73 -18.77
N GLU A 496 -14.93 -19.30 -17.60
CA GLU A 496 -15.02 -20.74 -17.42
C GLU A 496 -16.17 -21.10 -16.48
N GLU A 497 -16.84 -22.22 -16.78
CA GLU A 497 -17.77 -22.87 -15.86
C GLU A 497 -17.24 -24.25 -15.49
N VAL A 498 -17.25 -24.56 -14.19
CA VAL A 498 -16.65 -25.78 -13.66
C VAL A 498 -17.58 -26.42 -12.65
N LYS A 499 -18.01 -27.65 -12.95
CA LYS A 499 -18.70 -28.47 -11.96
C LYS A 499 -17.70 -28.98 -10.92
N LEU A 500 -18.00 -28.77 -9.65
CA LEU A 500 -17.15 -29.20 -8.54
C LEU A 500 -17.61 -30.57 -8.03
N PHE A 501 -16.67 -31.48 -7.82
CA PHE A 501 -16.91 -32.82 -7.30
C PHE A 501 -16.05 -33.06 -6.04
N PRO A 502 -16.32 -32.33 -4.94
CA PRO A 502 -15.57 -32.49 -3.70
C PRO A 502 -15.82 -33.87 -3.09
N SER A 503 -14.76 -34.51 -2.57
CA SER A 503 -14.86 -35.78 -1.85
C SER A 503 -15.34 -35.62 -0.40
N SER A 504 -15.36 -34.38 0.12
CA SER A 504 -15.55 -34.07 1.52
C SER A 504 -16.72 -33.13 1.75
N ASP A 505 -17.31 -33.20 2.95
CA ASP A 505 -18.50 -32.45 3.31
C ASP A 505 -18.21 -30.98 3.63
N ASN A 506 -16.99 -30.64 4.03
CA ASN A 506 -16.61 -29.26 4.36
C ASN A 506 -15.34 -28.89 3.61
N PHE A 507 -15.44 -27.94 2.70
CA PHE A 507 -14.33 -27.50 1.88
C PHE A 507 -14.46 -26.03 1.51
N TYR A 508 -13.38 -25.43 1.03
CA TYR A 508 -13.39 -24.10 0.44
C TYR A 508 -12.78 -24.14 -0.96
N ILE A 509 -13.13 -23.13 -1.76
CA ILE A 509 -12.49 -22.85 -3.04
C ILE A 509 -11.94 -21.43 -3.02
N ARG A 510 -10.71 -21.25 -3.50
CA ARG A 510 -10.14 -19.94 -3.80
C ARG A 510 -9.43 -19.98 -5.15
N ILE A 511 -9.26 -18.82 -5.78
CA ILE A 511 -8.67 -18.71 -7.10
C ILE A 511 -7.34 -17.97 -7.02
N SER A 512 -6.35 -18.45 -7.78
CA SER A 512 -5.18 -17.64 -8.13
C SER A 512 -5.06 -17.51 -9.64
N ALA A 513 -4.74 -16.32 -10.12
CA ALA A 513 -4.42 -16.08 -11.52
C ALA A 513 -3.08 -15.38 -11.68
N SER A 514 -2.43 -15.57 -12.83
CA SER A 514 -1.24 -14.80 -13.18
C SER A 514 -1.24 -14.34 -14.63
N ALA A 515 -0.65 -13.17 -14.85
CA ALA A 515 -0.40 -12.60 -16.16
C ALA A 515 1.11 -12.35 -16.33
N VAL A 516 1.59 -12.35 -17.56
CA VAL A 516 3.02 -12.14 -17.85
C VAL A 516 3.20 -11.13 -18.97
N ARG A 517 4.06 -10.15 -18.73
CA ARG A 517 4.52 -9.19 -19.74
C ARG A 517 6.04 -9.06 -19.66
N SER A 518 6.71 -9.29 -20.79
CA SER A 518 8.17 -9.11 -20.91
C SER A 518 8.96 -9.79 -19.78
N GLY A 519 8.59 -11.03 -19.43
CA GLY A 519 9.21 -11.80 -18.34
C GLY A 519 8.78 -11.40 -16.92
N LYS A 520 8.11 -10.26 -16.71
CA LYS A 520 7.55 -9.87 -15.42
C LYS A 520 6.22 -10.57 -15.18
N ARG A 521 6.10 -11.20 -13.99
CA ARG A 521 4.89 -11.88 -13.54
C ARG A 521 4.04 -10.95 -12.68
N TYR A 522 2.73 -10.99 -12.93
CA TYR A 522 1.69 -10.36 -12.14
C TYR A 522 0.77 -11.44 -11.59
N MET A 523 0.16 -11.21 -10.43
CA MET A 523 -0.65 -12.19 -9.72
C MET A 523 -1.90 -11.57 -9.11
N CYS A 524 -2.92 -12.41 -9.00
CA CYS A 524 -4.16 -12.16 -8.28
C CYS A 524 -4.48 -13.36 -7.39
N LEU A 525 -5.00 -13.11 -6.19
CA LEU A 525 -5.46 -14.12 -5.24
C LEU A 525 -6.79 -13.68 -4.62
N THR A 526 -7.81 -14.54 -4.67
CA THR A 526 -9.13 -14.25 -4.09
C THR A 526 -9.24 -14.79 -2.68
N ASN A 527 -10.10 -14.19 -1.85
CA ASN A 527 -10.56 -14.88 -0.64
C ASN A 527 -11.44 -16.11 -0.99
N PRO A 528 -11.67 -17.03 -0.05
CA PRO A 528 -12.35 -18.29 -0.32
C PRO A 528 -13.87 -18.15 -0.32
N ILE A 529 -14.53 -19.07 -1.01
CA ILE A 529 -15.94 -19.42 -0.76
C ILE A 529 -15.93 -20.72 0.03
N TRP A 530 -16.69 -20.79 1.11
CA TRP A 530 -16.84 -22.02 1.90
C TRP A 530 -18.08 -22.80 1.45
N MET A 531 -17.95 -24.10 1.32
CA MET A 531 -19.03 -24.98 0.89
C MET A 531 -19.22 -26.10 1.91
N LYS A 532 -20.50 -26.38 2.18
CA LYS A 532 -20.92 -27.51 2.98
C LYS A 532 -21.81 -28.43 2.17
N ARG A 533 -21.47 -29.71 2.09
CA ARG A 533 -22.33 -30.69 1.43
C ARG A 533 -23.61 -30.88 2.25
N GLY A 534 -24.76 -30.76 1.59
CA GLY A 534 -26.06 -31.11 2.15
C GLY A 534 -26.30 -32.62 2.06
N GLU A 535 -27.11 -33.15 2.98
CA GLU A 535 -27.62 -34.52 2.90
C GLU A 535 -28.55 -34.71 1.71
#